data_AF-A0A199VWJ7-F1
#
_entry.id   AF-A0A199VWJ7-F1
#
_cell.length_a   1.000
_cell.length_b   1.000
_cell.length_c   1.000
_cell.angle_alpha   90.00
_cell.angle_beta   90.00
_cell.angle_gamma   90.00
#
_symmetry.space_group_name_H-M   'P 1'
#
loop_
_entity.id
_entity.type
_entity.pdbx_description
1 polymer ?
#
loop_
_entity_poly.entity_id
_entity_poly.type
_entity_poly.pdbx_seq_one_letter_code
_entity_poly.pdbx_strand_id
1 'polypeptide(L)' 'MGSIVERCTAAAQARSRDYLSTECNEKFLSCMVQVRKEGGRLSREQVRGGRVVSILSPVIEAAILAGKALHKP' A
#
# COMPACT_ATOMS: atom_id res chain seq x y z
N MET A 1 -4.84 -10.61 14.42
CA MET A 1 -3.79 -9.76 13.80
C MET A 1 -3.93 -9.91 12.29
N GLY A 2 -4.59 -8.97 11.62
CA GLY A 2 -4.64 -8.96 10.16
C GLY A 2 -3.28 -8.60 9.56
N SER A 3 -2.96 -9.14 8.40
CA SER A 3 -1.75 -8.80 7.66
C SER A 3 -1.73 -7.30 7.31
N ILE A 4 -0.53 -6.73 7.07
CA ILE A 4 -0.40 -5.33 6.63
C ILE A 4 -1.20 -5.07 5.35
N VAL A 5 -1.26 -6.08 4.48
CA VAL A 5 -2.05 -6.03 3.26
C VAL A 5 -3.52 -5.83 3.61
N GLU A 6 -4.11 -6.67 4.46
CA GLU A 6 -5.52 -6.54 4.89
C GLU A 6 -5.82 -5.19 5.55
N ARG A 7 -4.90 -4.68 6.40
CA ARG A 7 -5.05 -3.38 7.05
C ARG A 7 -5.11 -2.23 6.05
N CYS A 8 -4.28 -2.27 5.01
CA CYS A 8 -4.16 -1.17 4.07
C CYS A 8 -5.08 -1.30 2.85
N THR A 9 -5.60 -2.49 2.53
CA THR A 9 -6.51 -2.70 1.38
C THR A 9 -7.97 -2.31 1.65
N ALA A 10 -8.36 -1.99 2.89
CA ALA A 10 -9.76 -1.66 3.22
C ALA A 10 -10.33 -0.49 2.38
N ALA A 11 -9.48 0.46 1.97
CA ALA A 11 -9.87 1.57 1.09
C ALA A 11 -9.98 1.17 -0.39
N ALA A 12 -9.27 0.12 -0.83
CA ALA A 12 -9.25 -0.35 -2.22
C ALA A 12 -10.44 -1.27 -2.54
N GLN A 13 -11.05 -1.91 -1.54
CA GLN A 13 -12.19 -2.82 -1.75
C GLN A 13 -13.49 -2.12 -2.19
N ALA A 14 -13.61 -0.80 -2.03
CA ALA A 14 -14.86 -0.07 -2.22
C ALA A 14 -15.07 0.52 -3.64
N ARG A 15 -14.03 0.57 -4.49
CA ARG A 15 -14.11 1.19 -5.82
C ARG A 15 -13.47 0.30 -6.86
N SER A 16 -14.24 -0.16 -7.85
CA SER A 16 -13.82 -0.71 -9.15
C SER A 16 -12.73 -1.80 -9.12
N ARG A 17 -12.80 -2.83 -9.98
CA ARG A 17 -11.71 -3.82 -10.13
C ARG A 17 -10.44 -3.25 -10.79
N ASP A 18 -10.31 -1.94 -10.83
CA ASP A 18 -9.19 -1.20 -11.38
C ASP A 18 -8.02 -1.17 -10.39
N TYR A 19 -7.10 -2.12 -10.57
CA TYR A 19 -5.85 -2.23 -9.82
C TYR A 19 -4.86 -1.10 -10.13
N LEU A 20 -5.10 -0.29 -11.16
CA LEU A 20 -4.32 0.90 -11.50
C LEU A 20 -4.96 2.20 -11.01
N SER A 21 -6.06 2.12 -10.25
CA SER A 21 -6.69 3.29 -9.64
C SER A 21 -5.64 4.08 -8.83
N THR A 22 -5.32 5.28 -9.32
CA THR A 22 -4.30 6.14 -8.72
C THR A 22 -4.69 6.52 -7.29
N GLU A 23 -5.97 6.80 -7.07
CA GLU A 23 -6.53 7.09 -5.74
C GLU A 23 -6.32 5.93 -4.76
N CYS A 24 -6.67 4.69 -5.17
CA CYS A 24 -6.53 3.52 -4.31
C CYS A 24 -5.05 3.24 -4.00
N ASN A 25 -4.18 3.32 -5.01
CA ASN A 25 -2.75 3.05 -4.86
C ASN A 25 -2.05 4.13 -4.02
N GLU A 26 -2.40 5.41 -4.15
CA GLU A 26 -1.86 6.50 -3.32
C GLU A 26 -2.30 6.35 -1.86
N LYS A 27 -3.56 6.00 -1.59
CA LYS A 27 -4.07 5.71 -0.24
C LYS A 27 -3.37 4.50 0.38
N PHE A 28 -3.19 3.43 -0.39
CA PHE A 28 -2.51 2.22 0.07
C PHE A 28 -1.03 2.51 0.43
N LEU A 29 -0.32 3.25 -0.43
CA LEU A 29 1.07 3.66 -0.17
C LEU A 29 1.19 4.51 1.11
N SER A 30 0.28 5.46 1.30
CA SER A 30 0.22 6.28 2.52
C SER A 30 0.02 5.44 3.78
N CYS A 31 -0.90 4.46 3.74
CA CYS A 31 -1.12 3.53 4.84
C CYS A 31 0.15 2.74 5.20
N MET A 32 0.84 2.17 4.19
CA MET A 32 2.07 1.41 4.43
C MET A 32 3.18 2.27 5.08
N VAL A 33 3.29 3.55 4.68
CA VAL A 33 4.25 4.48 5.30
C VAL A 33 3.90 4.75 6.76
N GLN A 34 2.61 4.87 7.11
CA GLN A 34 2.19 5.06 8.51
C GLN A 34 2.46 3.81 9.35
N VAL A 35 2.16 2.62 8.82
CA VAL A 35 2.49 1.35 9.49
C VAL A 35 3.98 1.23 9.78
N ARG A 36 4.84 1.71 8.87
CA ARG A 36 6.29 1.77 9.09
C ARG A 36 6.68 2.77 10.19
N LYS A 37 6.03 3.93 10.26
CA LYS A 37 6.30 4.99 11.25
C LYS A 37 5.81 4.64 12.66
N GLU A 38 4.69 3.94 12.78
CA GLU A 38 4.10 3.50 14.06
C GLU A 38 4.94 2.44 14.79
N GLY A 39 5.94 1.84 14.12
CA GLY A 39 6.82 0.78 14.65
C GLY A 39 7.89 1.20 15.66
N GLY A 40 7.65 2.22 16.49
CA GLY A 40 8.64 2.84 17.41
C GLY A 40 9.21 1.95 18.53
N ARG A 41 8.81 0.68 18.64
CA ARG A 41 9.43 -0.36 19.50
C ARG A 41 9.14 -1.72 18.86
N LEU A 42 10.09 -2.22 18.07
CA LEU A 42 9.83 -3.28 17.11
C LEU A 42 9.55 -4.64 17.77
N SER A 43 8.30 -5.09 17.75
CA SER A 43 7.95 -6.50 17.91
C SER A 43 8.44 -7.31 16.69
N ARG A 44 8.61 -8.63 16.84
CA ARG A 44 9.06 -9.51 15.74
C ARG A 44 8.11 -9.47 14.54
N GLU A 45 6.80 -9.29 14.76
CA GLU A 45 5.83 -9.13 13.68
C GLU A 45 5.97 -7.79 12.97
N GLN A 46 6.29 -6.72 13.68
CA GLN A 46 6.51 -5.40 13.09
C GLN A 46 7.77 -5.35 12.22
N VAL A 47 8.84 -6.09 12.57
CA VAL A 47 10.03 -6.24 11.70
C VAL A 47 9.68 -6.96 10.39
N ARG A 48 8.86 -8.02 10.46
CA ARG A 48 8.33 -8.66 9.25
C ARG A 48 7.47 -7.69 8.45
N GLY A 49 6.68 -6.88 9.15
CA GLY A 49 5.85 -5.86 8.56
C GLY A 49 6.63 -4.78 7.80
N GLY A 50 7.71 -4.26 8.39
CA GLY A 50 8.60 -3.30 7.75
C GLY A 50 9.22 -3.84 6.46
N ARG A 51 9.63 -5.13 6.45
CA ARG A 51 10.11 -5.79 5.23
C ARG A 51 9.04 -5.91 4.15
N VAL A 52 7.80 -6.25 4.53
CA VAL A 52 6.67 -6.30 3.60
C VAL A 52 6.40 -4.92 2.99
N VAL A 53 6.42 -3.85 3.80
CA VAL A 53 6.27 -2.47 3.32
C VAL A 53 7.37 -2.11 2.32
N SER A 54 8.63 -2.41 2.62
CA SER A 54 9.76 -2.11 1.72
C SER A 54 9.67 -2.83 0.37
N ILE A 55 9.13 -4.06 0.33
CA ILE A 55 8.95 -4.82 -0.92
C ILE A 55 7.75 -4.31 -1.71
N LEU A 56 6.65 -3.94 -1.04
CA LEU A 56 5.41 -3.53 -1.71
C LEU A 56 5.42 -2.08 -2.17
N SER A 57 6.09 -1.16 -1.46
CA SER A 57 6.19 0.25 -1.86
C SER A 57 6.56 0.47 -3.34
N PRO A 58 7.65 -0.11 -3.89
CA PRO A 58 8.01 0.11 -5.29
C PRO A 58 6.97 -0.45 -6.27
N VAL A 59 6.30 -1.55 -5.94
CA VAL A 59 5.23 -2.14 -6.77
C VAL A 59 4.05 -1.16 -6.87
N ILE A 60 3.68 -0.54 -5.75
CA ILE A 60 2.56 0.39 -5.69
C ILE A 60 2.92 1.72 -6.36
N GLU A 61 4.15 2.22 -6.19
CA GLU A 61 4.65 3.39 -6.92
C GLU A 61 4.60 3.17 -8.43
N ALA A 62 4.99 1.99 -8.92
CA ALA A 62 4.87 1.62 -10.32
C ALA A 62 3.40 1.57 -10.78
N ALA A 63 2.48 1.04 -9.96
CA ALA A 63 1.05 1.02 -10.28
C ALA A 63 0.44 2.44 -10.36
N ILE A 64 0.87 3.37 -9.49
CA ILE A 64 0.48 4.78 -9.55
C ILE A 64 0.96 5.40 -10.88
N LEU A 65 2.22 5.14 -11.25
CA LEU A 65 2.79 5.64 -12.51
C LEU A 65 2.05 5.08 -13.72
N ALA A 66 1.78 3.77 -13.72
CA ALA A 66 1.03 3.09 -14.78
C ALA A 66 -0.40 3.63 -14.89
N GLY A 67 -1.12 3.81 -13.77
CA GLY A 67 -2.45 4.43 -13.77
C GLY A 67 -2.42 5.86 -14.33
N LYS A 68 -1.43 6.68 -13.97
CA LYS A 68 -1.24 8.02 -14.54
C LYS A 68 -0.90 8.02 -16.03
N ALA A 69 -0.31 6.94 -16.55
CA ALA A 69 0.01 6.80 -17.96
C ALA A 69 -1.17 6.26 -18.79
N LEU A 70 -1.88 5.26 -18.26
CA LEU A 70 -2.93 4.51 -18.94
C LEU A 70 -4.34 5.09 -18.78
N HIS A 71 -4.58 5.88 -17.73
CA HIS A 71 -5.83 6.64 -17.58
C HIS A 71 -5.78 8.01 -18.26
N LYS A 72 -4.75 8.29 -19.06
CA LYS A 72 -4.78 9.42 -19.99
C LYS A 72 -5.83 9.12 -21.09
N PRO A 73 -6.60 10.12 -21.51
CA PRO A 73 -7.55 9.96 -22.62
C PRO A 73 -6.84 9.58 -23.92
#